data_AF-A0A7V2X7E3-F1
#
_entry.id   AF-A0A7V2X7E3-F1
#
_cell.length_a   1.000
_cell.length_b   1.000
_cell.length_c   1.000
_cell.angle_alpha   90.00
_cell.angle_beta   90.00
_cell.angle_gamma   90.00
#
_symmetry.space_group_name_H-M   'P 1'
#
loop_
_entity.id
_entity.type
_entity.pdbx_description
1 polymer ?
#
loop_
_entity_poly.entity_id
_entity_poly.type
_entity_poly.pdbx_seq_one_letter_code
_entity_poly.pdbx_strand_id
1 'polypeptide(L)'
;MKNIVTAVCRMMVLAVVPALSAAGQAADPEGQQMRNADYPITPVKFTSVKVQEGFWKNRMETNRRVTLEANFRKAEETGRIANFEKAAKRKQGKHQGIYFDDSDVYKIVEGA
;
A
#
# COMPACT_ATOMS: atom_id res chain seq x y z
N MET A 1 -9.21 -30.06 34.36
CA MET A 1 -9.93 -31.17 35.01
C MET A 1 -11.27 -30.63 35.47
N LYS A 2 -12.46 -31.06 35.08
CA LYS A 2 -12.97 -32.16 34.27
C LYS A 2 -14.41 -31.73 33.93
N ASN A 3 -14.79 -31.79 32.64
CA ASN A 3 -16.10 -32.23 32.14
C ASN A 3 -17.33 -31.31 32.33
N ILE A 4 -17.79 -30.70 31.22
CA ILE A 4 -19.24 -30.51 30.90
C ILE A 4 -19.50 -30.73 29.38
N VAL A 5 -18.59 -31.45 28.70
CA VAL A 5 -18.81 -32.02 27.37
C VAL A 5 -19.84 -33.16 27.47
N THR A 6 -21.13 -32.87 27.70
CA THR A 6 -22.22 -33.88 27.70
C THR A 6 -23.64 -33.34 27.40
N ALA A 7 -23.81 -32.28 26.61
CA ALA A 7 -25.16 -31.87 26.17
C ALA A 7 -25.24 -31.69 24.66
N VAL A 8 -24.74 -32.70 23.95
CA VAL A 8 -25.07 -32.97 22.55
C VAL A 8 -26.19 -34.00 22.54
N CYS A 9 -27.09 -33.86 21.56
CA CYS A 9 -28.06 -34.84 21.03
C CYS A 9 -29.50 -34.83 21.55
N ARG A 10 -30.42 -34.79 20.56
CA ARG A 10 -31.83 -35.25 20.51
C ARG A 10 -32.86 -34.27 21.09
N MET A 11 -33.93 -33.84 20.44
CA MET A 11 -34.67 -34.14 19.20
C MET A 11 -35.49 -32.86 18.91
N MET A 12 -35.75 -32.43 17.69
CA MET A 12 -36.94 -32.86 16.94
C MET A 12 -36.84 -32.43 15.46
N VAL A 13 -36.65 -33.49 14.69
CA VAL A 13 -37.09 -33.82 13.34
C VAL A 13 -38.34 -33.10 12.76
N LEU A 14 -38.22 -32.80 11.45
CA LEU A 14 -39.23 -32.63 10.37
C LEU A 14 -40.13 -31.38 10.30
N ALA A 15 -39.87 -30.56 9.26
CA ALA A 15 -40.88 -30.29 8.23
C ALA A 15 -40.20 -30.15 6.85
N VAL A 16 -40.88 -30.64 5.83
CA VAL A 16 -40.40 -30.96 4.48
C VAL A 16 -40.61 -29.78 3.51
N VAL A 17 -39.63 -29.61 2.61
CA VAL A 17 -39.49 -28.78 1.38
C VAL A 17 -40.66 -28.98 0.36
N PRO A 18 -40.90 -28.25 -0.77
CA PRO A 18 -40.27 -27.05 -1.41
C PRO A 18 -41.23 -25.93 -1.90
N ALA A 19 -40.69 -24.78 -2.31
CA ALA A 19 -41.14 -24.10 -3.55
C ALA A 19 -40.04 -23.21 -4.14
N LEU A 20 -39.59 -23.56 -5.34
CA LEU A 20 -38.71 -22.82 -6.22
C LEU A 20 -39.48 -21.63 -6.81
N SER A 21 -38.93 -20.42 -6.75
CA SER A 21 -39.35 -19.33 -7.63
C SER A 21 -38.15 -18.45 -7.94
N ALA A 22 -37.64 -18.58 -9.17
CA ALA A 22 -36.70 -17.65 -9.77
C ALA A 22 -37.51 -16.59 -10.52
N ALA A 23 -37.43 -15.32 -10.11
CA ALA A 23 -37.61 -14.17 -11.00
C ALA A 23 -37.27 -12.87 -10.26
N GLY A 24 -36.33 -12.10 -10.82
CA GLY A 24 -36.35 -10.65 -10.72
C GLY A 24 -35.41 -10.02 -9.69
N GLN A 25 -34.17 -9.75 -10.11
CA GLN A 25 -33.38 -8.66 -9.55
C GLN A 25 -34.14 -7.34 -9.79
N ALA A 26 -34.50 -6.63 -8.73
CA ALA A 26 -34.72 -5.20 -8.79
C ALA A 26 -33.49 -4.55 -8.18
N ALA A 27 -32.72 -3.90 -9.05
CA ALA A 27 -31.46 -3.26 -8.77
C ALA A 27 -31.57 -2.20 -7.66
N ASP A 28 -30.56 -2.16 -6.80
CA ASP A 28 -30.29 -0.98 -5.97
C ASP A 28 -30.10 0.24 -6.88
N PRO A 29 -30.78 1.38 -6.64
CA PRO A 29 -30.48 2.61 -7.34
C PRO A 29 -29.29 3.28 -6.66
N GLU A 30 -28.10 2.69 -6.80
CA GLU A 30 -26.89 3.50 -6.71
C GLU A 30 -26.77 4.27 -8.02
N GLY A 31 -27.36 5.47 -8.04
CA GLY A 31 -27.06 6.48 -9.03
C GLY A 31 -25.56 6.77 -8.99
N GLN A 32 -24.79 6.09 -9.84
CA GLN A 32 -23.43 6.47 -10.16
C GLN A 32 -23.48 7.81 -10.90
N GLN A 33 -23.41 8.87 -10.11
CA GLN A 33 -23.06 10.20 -10.59
C GLN A 33 -21.73 10.06 -11.33
N MET A 34 -21.75 10.20 -12.66
CA MET A 34 -20.55 10.36 -13.46
C MET A 34 -19.82 11.59 -12.92
N ARG A 35 -18.88 11.36 -12.02
CA ARG A 35 -17.82 12.31 -11.73
C ARG A 35 -17.11 12.50 -13.06
N ASN A 36 -17.16 13.72 -13.60
CA ASN A 36 -16.34 14.10 -14.74
C ASN A 36 -14.90 13.72 -14.38
N ALA A 37 -14.40 12.62 -14.93
CA ALA A 37 -13.04 12.20 -14.66
C ALA A 37 -12.11 13.26 -15.26
N ASP A 38 -11.14 13.75 -14.48
CA ASP A 38 -10.17 14.75 -14.93
C ASP A 38 -9.43 14.31 -16.20
N TYR A 39 -9.31 12.99 -16.42
CA TYR A 39 -8.72 12.38 -17.59
C TYR A 39 -9.67 11.36 -18.26
N PRO A 40 -9.62 11.24 -19.61
CA PRO A 40 -10.47 10.31 -20.37
C PRO A 40 -10.02 8.84 -20.28
N ILE A 41 -8.91 8.58 -19.58
CA ILE A 41 -8.33 7.24 -19.39
C ILE A 41 -7.99 7.03 -17.92
N THR A 42 -8.08 5.78 -17.45
CA THR A 42 -7.71 5.40 -16.09
C THR A 42 -6.36 4.70 -16.09
N PRO A 43 -5.38 5.15 -15.28
CA PRO A 43 -4.09 4.49 -15.17
C PRO A 43 -4.22 3.12 -14.48
N VAL A 44 -3.45 2.14 -14.97
CA VAL A 44 -3.27 0.87 -14.27
C VAL A 44 -2.30 1.08 -13.11
N LYS A 45 -2.71 0.75 -11.88
CA LYS A 45 -1.83 0.86 -10.70
C LYS A 45 -0.62 -0.05 -10.86
N PHE A 46 0.57 0.43 -10.50
CA PHE A 46 1.80 -0.37 -10.57
C PHE A 46 1.73 -1.63 -9.69
N THR A 47 0.95 -1.59 -8.60
CA THR A 47 0.72 -2.75 -7.72
C THR A 47 -0.09 -3.87 -8.38
N SER A 48 -0.86 -3.56 -9.42
CA SER A 48 -1.61 -4.53 -10.24
C SER A 48 -0.76 -5.17 -11.33
N VAL A 49 0.50 -4.77 -11.50
CA VAL A 49 1.41 -5.27 -12.54
C VAL A 49 2.56 -6.03 -11.89
N LYS A 50 2.83 -7.24 -12.37
CA LYS A 50 4.00 -8.05 -11.96
C LYS A 50 4.96 -8.19 -13.12
N VAL A 51 6.11 -7.53 -13.02
CA VAL A 51 7.23 -7.71 -13.96
C VAL A 51 7.96 -9.00 -13.56
N GLN A 52 7.88 -10.02 -14.40
CA GLN A 52 8.36 -11.36 -14.05
C GLN A 52 9.86 -11.51 -14.18
N GLU A 53 10.43 -11.16 -15.33
CA GLU A 53 11.83 -11.43 -15.66
C GLU A 53 12.40 -10.44 -16.70
N GLY A 54 13.67 -10.65 -17.05
CA GLY A 54 14.35 -9.89 -18.09
C GLY A 54 14.79 -8.48 -17.65
N PHE A 55 14.89 -7.59 -18.63
CA PHE A 55 15.55 -6.29 -18.50
C PHE A 55 15.01 -5.45 -17.33
N TRP A 56 13.69 -5.27 -17.24
CA TRP A 56 13.08 -4.40 -16.24
C TRP A 56 13.11 -5.00 -14.84
N LYS A 57 12.93 -6.32 -14.72
CA LYS A 57 13.07 -7.02 -13.43
C LYS A 57 14.47 -6.81 -12.85
N ASN A 58 15.50 -6.93 -13.68
CA ASN A 58 16.88 -6.72 -13.25
C ASN A 58 17.11 -5.28 -12.75
N ARG A 59 16.58 -4.27 -13.45
CA ARG A 59 16.69 -2.86 -13.02
C ARG A 59 15.95 -2.58 -11.71
N MET A 60 14.75 -3.14 -11.54
CA MET A 60 13.98 -3.00 -10.29
C MET A 60 14.72 -3.64 -9.11
N GLU A 61 15.34 -4.80 -9.30
CA GLU A 61 16.14 -5.43 -8.23
C GLU A 61 17.42 -4.66 -7.91
N THR A 62 18.11 -4.10 -8.91
CA THR A 62 19.24 -3.19 -8.66
C THR A 62 18.79 -1.97 -7.87
N ASN A 63 17.67 -1.35 -8.25
CA ASN A 63 17.14 -0.20 -7.53
C ASN A 63 16.87 -0.54 -6.05
N ARG A 64 16.16 -1.65 -5.81
CA ARG A 64 15.77 -2.09 -4.47
C ARG A 64 16.97 -2.49 -3.59
N ARG A 65 17.93 -3.23 -4.16
CA ARG A 65 19.02 -3.85 -3.38
C ARG A 65 20.26 -2.97 -3.24
N VAL A 66 20.49 -2.04 -4.16
CA VAL A 66 21.74 -1.28 -4.22
C VAL A 66 21.49 0.21 -4.25
N THR A 67 20.62 0.69 -5.14
CA THR A 67 20.43 2.13 -5.35
C THR A 67 19.80 2.81 -4.14
N LEU A 68 18.74 2.24 -3.56
CA LEU A 68 18.08 2.82 -2.37
C LEU A 68 19.06 2.96 -1.19
N GLU A 69 19.79 1.89 -0.87
CA GLU A 69 20.79 1.91 0.21
C GLU A 69 21.90 2.93 -0.07
N ALA A 70 22.43 2.94 -1.30
CA ALA A 70 23.47 3.89 -1.69
C ALA A 70 23.00 5.34 -1.58
N ASN A 71 21.74 5.62 -1.93
CA ASN A 71 21.17 6.96 -1.83
C ASN A 71 20.98 7.40 -0.37
N PHE A 72 20.47 6.52 0.52
CA PHE A 72 20.39 6.83 1.94
C PHE A 72 21.77 7.11 2.55
N ARG A 73 22.75 6.24 2.27
CA ARG A 73 24.13 6.44 2.71
C ARG A 73 24.67 7.78 2.18
N LYS A 74 24.42 8.11 0.92
CA LYS A 74 24.89 9.38 0.37
C LYS A 74 24.23 10.60 1.02
N ALA A 75 22.94 10.49 1.35
CA ALA A 75 22.20 11.52 2.06
C ALA A 75 22.76 11.78 3.47
N GLU A 76 23.20 10.72 4.16
CA GLU A 76 23.90 10.82 5.44
C GLU A 76 25.30 11.44 5.28
N GLU A 77 26.13 10.87 4.40
CA GLU A 77 27.52 11.30 4.15
C GLU A 77 27.63 12.78 3.81
N THR A 78 26.67 13.31 3.05
CA THR A 78 26.68 14.68 2.54
C THR A 78 25.83 15.64 3.38
N GLY A 79 25.31 15.18 4.53
CA GLY A 79 24.69 16.03 5.53
C GLY A 79 23.23 16.40 5.29
N ARG A 80 22.53 15.78 4.33
CA ARG A 80 21.09 16.01 4.12
C ARG A 80 20.29 15.58 5.35
N ILE A 81 20.56 14.40 5.89
CA ILE A 81 19.92 13.94 7.13
C ILE A 81 20.25 14.87 8.32
N ALA A 82 21.50 15.34 8.40
CA ALA A 82 21.92 16.25 9.46
C ALA A 82 21.19 17.60 9.43
N ASN A 83 20.70 18.07 8.27
CA ASN A 83 19.89 19.29 8.20
C ASN A 83 18.54 19.10 8.92
N PHE A 84 17.90 17.93 8.79
CA PHE A 84 16.69 17.59 9.54
C PHE A 84 16.96 17.49 11.05
N GLU A 85 18.10 16.93 11.46
CA GLU A 85 18.49 16.88 12.89
C GLU A 85 18.63 18.28 13.48
N LYS A 86 19.21 19.23 12.72
CA LYS A 86 19.34 20.63 13.14
C LYS A 86 17.98 21.32 13.23
N ALA A 87 17.11 21.11 12.23
CA ALA A 87 15.75 21.64 12.23
C ALA A 87 14.94 21.12 13.42
N ALA A 88 15.12 19.85 13.78
CA ALA A 88 14.51 19.22 14.95
C ALA A 88 15.16 19.60 16.30
N LYS A 89 16.17 20.50 16.30
CA LYS A 89 16.96 20.89 17.48
C LYS A 89 17.64 19.71 18.19
N ARG A 90 17.90 18.62 17.46
CA ARG A 90 18.66 17.46 17.93
C ARG A 90 20.16 17.59 17.67
N LYS A 91 20.54 18.54 16.81
CA LYS A 91 21.92 18.88 16.47
C LYS A 91 22.05 20.40 16.36
N GLN A 92 23.20 20.94 16.77
CA GLN A 92 23.45 22.37 16.64
C GLN A 92 23.98 22.75 15.25
N GLY A 93 23.79 24.00 14.87
CA GLY A 93 24.31 24.59 13.64
C GLY A 93 23.23 25.03 12.65
N LYS A 94 23.65 25.72 11.59
CA LYS A 94 22.78 26.19 10.52
C LYS A 94 22.61 25.12 9.43
N HIS A 95 21.60 25.30 8.58
CA HIS A 95 21.46 24.58 7.31
C HIS A 95 22.76 24.63 6.52
N GLN A 96 23.12 23.52 5.87
CA GLN A 96 24.29 23.43 4.99
C GLN A 96 23.88 22.81 3.66
N GLY A 97 24.61 23.18 2.60
CA GLY A 97 24.29 22.75 1.24
C GLY A 97 23.31 23.70 0.54
N ILE A 98 22.66 23.20 -0.50
CA ILE A 98 21.73 24.00 -1.32
C ILE A 98 20.35 23.97 -0.67
N TYR A 99 19.54 25.01 -0.88
CA TYR A 99 18.20 25.14 -0.29
C TYR A 99 17.21 24.02 -0.67
N PHE A 100 17.52 23.22 -1.70
CA PHE A 100 16.70 22.09 -2.15
C PHE A 100 17.28 20.70 -1.79
N ASP A 101 18.36 20.63 -1.01
CA ASP A 101 18.99 19.35 -0.63
C ASP A 101 18.03 18.43 0.13
N ASP A 102 17.06 19.00 0.86
CA ASP A 102 16.01 18.23 1.54
C ASP A 102 15.17 17.38 0.55
N SER A 103 15.05 17.83 -0.71
CA SER A 103 14.32 17.09 -1.75
C SER A 103 14.95 15.75 -2.09
N ASP A 104 16.25 15.57 -1.87
CA ASP A 104 16.91 14.28 -2.11
C ASP A 104 16.35 13.24 -1.13
N VAL A 105 16.14 13.60 0.14
CA VAL A 105 15.57 12.70 1.14
C VAL A 105 14.12 12.36 0.80
N TYR A 106 13.33 13.34 0.35
CA TYR A 106 11.93 13.11 -0.05
C TYR A 106 11.83 12.12 -1.22
N LYS A 107 12.68 12.27 -2.24
CA LYS A 107 12.70 11.40 -3.41
C LYS A 107 13.19 9.98 -3.08
N ILE A 108 14.09 9.84 -2.11
CA ILE A 108 14.53 8.52 -1.66
C ILE A 108 13.38 7.80 -0.94
N VAL A 109 12.68 8.50 -0.03
CA VAL A 109 11.53 7.94 0.70
C VAL A 109 10.38 7.60 -0.24
N GLU A 110 10.13 8.38 -1.29
CA GLU A 110 9.14 8.07 -2.32
C GLU A 110 9.41 6.73 -3.03
N GLY A 111 10.68 6.37 -3.20
CA GLY A 111 11.09 5.14 -3.88
C GLY A 111 11.29 3.91 -2.98
N ALA A 112 11.23 4.07 -1.65
CA ALA A 112 11.53 3.02 -0.66
C ALA A 112 10.30 2.22 -0.24
#